data_AF-X1AJR3-F1
#
_entry.id   AF-X1AJR3-F1
#
_cell.length_a   1.000
_cell.length_b   1.000
_cell.length_c   1.000
_cell.angle_alpha   90.00
_cell.angle_beta   90.00
_cell.angle_gamma   90.00
#
_symmetry.space_group_name_H-M   'P 1'
#
loop_
_entity.id
_entity.type
_entity.pdbx_description
1 polymer ?
#
loop_
_entity_poly.entity_id
_entity_poly.type
_entity_poly.pdbx_seq_one_letter_code
_entity_poly.pdbx_strand_id
1 'polypeptide(L)'
;MGFNCLRSFNFRNLEDKEINLNSPSIFFIGKNGQGKTNFIEGIYTLCFGASFRTNHDQRMIKEGKELSKIQGIFNYNKELNRDISVRLNRKSKKEIRIDLKRIHDRKELIENIPCIIFSPEDLSFIKGPPERRRWFFNQTLSLFDITFIDLLRDYKRVLKSRNILLKQKNKGLFDIYNDKLAHLGLTIQSKRELIIGEFNRTFLAIFKKISGLEENLEIVYNPSWKEWSQKMM
;
A
#
# COMPACT_ATOMS: atom_id res chain seq x y z
N MET A 1 8.41 11.27 13.94
CA MET A 1 7.09 11.04 13.33
C MET A 1 6.61 9.65 13.69
N GLY A 2 5.37 9.49 14.13
CA GLY A 2 4.82 8.20 14.55
C GLY A 2 3.48 8.32 15.25
N PHE A 3 2.84 7.19 15.54
CA PHE A 3 1.65 7.19 16.40
C PHE A 3 2.06 7.35 17.86
N ASN A 4 1.41 8.25 18.60
CA ASN A 4 1.61 8.43 20.04
C ASN A 4 0.74 7.47 20.85
N CYS A 5 -0.39 7.05 20.30
CA CYS A 5 -1.23 6.02 20.89
C CYS A 5 -2.03 5.26 19.83
N LEU A 6 -2.49 4.07 20.22
CA LEU A 6 -3.41 3.24 19.46
C LEU A 6 -4.55 2.78 20.38
N ARG A 7 -5.79 3.01 19.95
CA ARG A 7 -7.02 2.55 20.61
C ARG A 7 -7.67 1.48 19.76
N SER A 8 -7.87 0.30 20.35
CA SER A 8 -8.63 -0.79 19.74
C SER A 8 -10.01 -0.95 20.38
N PHE A 9 -10.99 -1.29 19.56
CA PHE A 9 -12.31 -1.74 20.00
C PHE A 9 -12.77 -2.87 19.09
N ASN A 10 -12.97 -4.05 19.66
CA ASN A 10 -13.37 -5.28 18.97
C ASN A 10 -12.52 -5.57 17.72
N PHE A 11 -11.22 -5.26 17.74
CA PHE A 11 -10.31 -5.46 16.61
C PHE A 11 -9.54 -6.78 16.78
N ARG A 12 -9.78 -7.76 15.91
CA ARG A 12 -9.17 -9.10 15.97
C ARG A 12 -9.27 -9.68 17.40
N ASN A 13 -8.17 -10.16 17.96
CA ASN A 13 -8.08 -10.61 19.34
C ASN A 13 -7.50 -9.55 20.30
N LEU A 14 -7.36 -8.29 19.87
CA LEU A 14 -6.88 -7.23 20.74
C LEU A 14 -7.93 -6.93 21.82
N GLU A 15 -7.43 -6.60 23.01
CA GLU A 15 -8.25 -6.04 24.08
C GLU A 15 -8.71 -4.63 23.71
N ASP A 16 -9.86 -4.25 24.27
CA ASP A 16 -10.41 -2.93 24.07
C ASP A 16 -9.71 -1.96 25.02
N LYS A 17 -8.65 -1.32 24.53
CA LYS A 17 -7.81 -0.43 25.33
C LYS A 17 -7.05 0.57 24.48
N GLU A 18 -6.51 1.58 25.15
CA GLU A 18 -5.50 2.47 24.62
C GLU A 18 -4.11 1.94 24.98
N ILE A 19 -3.21 1.93 24.00
CA ILE A 19 -1.80 1.61 24.18
C ILE A 19 -0.98 2.84 23.82
N ASN A 20 -0.12 3.28 24.73
CA ASN A 20 0.81 4.39 24.52
C ASN A 20 1.99 3.90 23.65
N LEU A 21 2.35 4.71 22.65
CA LEU A 21 3.39 4.45 21.66
C LEU A 21 4.40 5.61 21.60
N ASN A 22 4.52 6.41 22.65
CA ASN A 22 5.42 7.56 22.75
C ASN A 22 6.88 7.13 22.99
N SER A 23 7.41 6.28 22.11
CA SER A 23 8.79 5.82 22.10
C SER A 23 9.28 5.67 20.66
N PRO A 24 10.54 6.01 20.34
CA PRO A 24 11.11 5.79 19.02
C PRO A 24 11.23 4.30 18.67
N SER A 25 11.21 3.40 19.65
CA SER A 25 11.28 1.95 19.45
C SER A 25 10.37 1.23 20.43
N ILE A 26 9.56 0.31 19.92
CA ILE A 26 8.55 -0.41 20.68
C ILE A 26 8.69 -1.89 20.37
N PHE A 27 8.90 -2.69 21.42
CA PHE A 27 9.11 -4.13 21.31
C PHE A 27 7.89 -4.87 21.84
N PHE A 28 7.24 -5.67 20.98
CA PHE A 28 6.16 -6.55 21.40
C PHE A 28 6.71 -7.93 21.72
N ILE A 29 6.72 -8.27 23.01
CA ILE A 29 7.23 -9.56 23.51
C ILE A 29 6.04 -10.42 23.95
N GLY A 30 6.09 -11.71 23.60
CA GLY A 30 5.08 -12.67 24.02
C GLY A 30 5.04 -13.89 23.11
N LYS A 31 4.25 -14.90 23.49
CA LYS A 31 4.07 -16.13 22.71
C LYS A 31 3.41 -15.86 21.35
N ASN A 32 3.54 -16.80 20.41
CA ASN A 32 2.82 -16.75 19.15
C ASN A 32 1.29 -16.75 19.39
N GLY A 33 0.54 -16.10 18.51
CA GLY A 33 -0.92 -15.96 18.65
C GLY A 33 -1.41 -14.88 19.62
N GLN A 34 -0.54 -14.25 20.40
CA GLN A 34 -0.92 -13.23 21.40
C GLN A 34 -1.31 -11.85 20.84
N GLY A 35 -1.52 -11.74 19.51
CA GLY A 35 -1.99 -10.50 18.89
C GLY A 35 -0.91 -9.50 18.47
N LYS A 36 0.39 -9.81 18.60
CA LYS A 36 1.50 -8.95 18.11
C LYS A 36 1.30 -8.50 16.65
N THR A 37 1.06 -9.45 15.76
CA THR A 37 0.79 -9.17 14.34
C THR A 37 -0.53 -8.43 14.14
N ASN A 38 -1.54 -8.67 14.98
CA ASN A 38 -2.82 -7.97 14.92
C ASN A 38 -2.66 -6.50 15.34
N PHE A 39 -1.76 -6.19 16.27
CA PHE A 39 -1.41 -4.83 16.64
C PHE A 39 -0.77 -4.09 15.46
N ILE A 40 0.23 -4.69 14.81
CA ILE A 40 0.87 -4.15 13.60
C ILE A 40 -0.17 -3.97 12.48
N GLU A 41 -1.11 -4.92 12.34
CA GLU A 41 -2.24 -4.82 11.41
C GLU A 41 -3.17 -3.63 11.72
N GLY A 42 -3.37 -3.30 13.00
CA GLY A 42 -4.09 -2.10 13.43
C GLY A 42 -3.39 -0.81 12.97
N ILE A 43 -2.08 -0.69 13.20
CA ILE A 43 -1.28 0.45 12.73
C ILE A 43 -1.33 0.55 11.21
N TYR A 44 -1.07 -0.55 10.50
CA TYR A 44 -1.13 -0.58 9.04
C TYR A 44 -2.52 -0.19 8.50
N THR A 45 -3.59 -0.58 9.21
CA THR A 45 -4.96 -0.20 8.86
C THR A 45 -5.17 1.31 8.99
N LEU A 46 -4.55 1.99 9.96
CA LEU A 46 -4.60 3.44 10.06
C LEU A 46 -3.83 4.13 8.93
N CYS A 47 -2.70 3.57 8.49
CA CYS A 47 -1.88 4.16 7.42
C CYS A 47 -2.46 3.95 6.01
N PHE A 48 -3.09 2.80 5.75
CA PHE A 48 -3.51 2.41 4.40
C PHE A 48 -5.02 2.17 4.26
N GLY A 49 -5.76 2.20 5.36
CA GLY A 49 -7.19 1.90 5.37
C GLY A 49 -7.50 0.46 4.94
N ALA A 50 -6.55 -0.48 5.07
CA ALA A 50 -6.70 -1.87 4.65
C ALA A 50 -5.81 -2.78 5.50
N SER A 51 -6.06 -4.09 5.47
CA SER A 51 -5.16 -5.08 6.05
C SER A 51 -4.07 -5.47 5.06
N PHE A 52 -2.85 -5.72 5.55
CA PHE A 52 -1.78 -6.35 4.76
C PHE A 52 -1.94 -7.87 4.62
N ARG A 53 -2.83 -8.49 5.41
CA ARG A 53 -3.04 -9.95 5.50
C ARG A 53 -4.27 -10.43 4.75
N THR A 54 -5.28 -9.57 4.57
CA THR A 54 -6.56 -9.97 3.97
C THR A 54 -7.24 -8.84 3.22
N ASN A 55 -7.95 -9.21 2.15
CA ASN A 55 -8.80 -8.29 1.39
C ASN A 55 -10.21 -8.15 1.98
N HIS A 56 -10.54 -8.89 3.04
CA HIS A 56 -11.87 -8.87 3.66
C HIS A 56 -11.82 -8.09 4.97
N ASP A 57 -12.22 -6.81 4.91
CA ASP A 57 -12.23 -5.91 6.08
C ASP A 57 -12.96 -6.51 7.29
N GLN A 58 -14.05 -7.25 7.06
CA GLN A 58 -14.85 -7.89 8.12
C GLN A 58 -14.05 -8.90 8.96
N ARG A 59 -12.96 -9.47 8.42
CA ARG A 59 -12.09 -10.40 9.17
C ARG A 59 -11.26 -9.70 10.25
N MET A 60 -11.16 -8.37 10.20
CA MET A 60 -10.53 -7.59 11.27
C MET A 60 -11.48 -7.35 12.46
N ILE A 61 -12.78 -7.62 12.31
CA ILE A 61 -13.76 -7.52 13.39
C ILE A 61 -13.65 -8.76 14.29
N LYS A 62 -13.61 -8.56 15.60
CA LYS A 62 -13.60 -9.63 16.61
C LYS A 62 -14.77 -10.59 16.39
N GLU A 63 -14.52 -11.87 16.63
CA GLU A 63 -15.54 -12.90 16.48
C GLU A 63 -16.73 -12.66 17.42
N GLY A 64 -17.95 -12.94 16.93
CA GLY A 64 -19.18 -12.64 17.65
C GLY A 64 -19.54 -11.15 17.76
N LYS A 65 -18.77 -10.24 17.13
CA LYS A 65 -19.03 -8.80 17.15
C LYS A 65 -19.38 -8.27 15.75
N GLU A 66 -20.22 -7.24 15.73
CA GLU A 66 -20.71 -6.60 14.50
C GLU A 66 -19.87 -5.38 14.08
N LEU A 67 -19.20 -4.75 15.04
CA LEU A 67 -18.49 -3.49 14.88
C LEU A 67 -17.07 -3.59 15.40
N SER A 68 -16.14 -2.92 14.74
CA SER A 68 -14.78 -2.69 15.23
C SER A 68 -14.34 -1.26 14.94
N LYS A 69 -13.46 -0.72 15.77
CA LYS A 69 -12.80 0.56 15.56
C LYS A 69 -11.32 0.41 15.92
N ILE A 70 -10.47 0.96 15.07
CA ILE A 70 -9.09 1.25 15.40
C ILE A 70 -8.88 2.76 15.25
N GLN A 71 -8.18 3.39 16.18
CA GLN A 71 -7.93 4.83 16.19
C GLN A 71 -6.52 5.10 16.70
N GLY A 72 -5.84 6.10 16.16
CA GLY A 72 -4.53 6.50 16.62
C GLY A 72 -4.27 7.99 16.41
N ILE A 73 -3.43 8.56 17.26
CA ILE A 73 -2.97 9.95 17.14
C ILE A 73 -1.60 9.92 16.48
N PHE A 74 -1.52 10.39 15.24
CA PHE A 74 -0.26 10.46 14.49
C PHE A 74 0.39 11.82 14.64
N ASN A 75 1.68 11.84 14.86
CA ASN A 75 2.46 13.05 15.09
C ASN A 75 3.47 13.25 13.95
N TYR A 76 3.31 14.31 13.15
CA TYR A 76 4.13 14.53 11.94
C TYR A 76 5.52 15.09 12.26
N ASN A 77 5.67 16.00 13.26
CA ASN A 77 6.96 16.58 13.68
C ASN A 77 6.85 17.29 15.06
N LYS A 78 6.29 16.62 16.06
CA LYS A 78 5.94 17.12 17.41
C LYS A 78 4.92 18.27 17.47
N GLU A 79 4.70 19.00 16.39
CA GLU A 79 3.81 20.18 16.34
C GLU A 79 2.40 19.87 15.81
N LEU A 80 2.27 18.92 14.89
CA LEU A 80 0.99 18.56 14.27
C LEU A 80 0.57 17.15 14.64
N ASN A 81 -0.54 17.06 15.38
CA ASN A 81 -1.22 15.80 15.68
C ASN A 81 -2.41 15.62 14.72
N ARG A 82 -2.58 14.41 14.19
CA ARG A 82 -3.73 14.00 13.39
C ARG A 82 -4.44 12.85 14.09
N ASP A 83 -5.75 12.98 14.31
CA ASP A 83 -6.59 11.90 14.80
C ASP A 83 -7.09 11.06 13.63
N ILE A 84 -6.65 9.81 13.54
CA ILE A 84 -7.05 8.90 12.46
C ILE A 84 -7.86 7.77 13.05
N SER A 85 -9.02 7.50 12.45
CA SER A 85 -9.83 6.35 12.85
C SER A 85 -10.39 5.59 11.66
N VAL A 86 -10.44 4.26 11.81
CA VAL A 86 -11.08 3.35 10.88
C VAL A 86 -12.14 2.57 11.63
N ARG A 87 -13.39 2.72 11.21
CA ARG A 87 -14.55 1.98 11.72
C ARG A 87 -14.98 0.94 10.72
N LEU A 88 -15.10 -0.29 11.19
CA LEU A 88 -15.52 -1.47 10.44
C LEU A 88 -16.89 -1.92 10.93
N ASN A 89 -17.72 -2.38 10.00
CA ASN A 89 -19.05 -2.92 10.29
C ASN A 89 -19.30 -4.11 9.36
N ARG A 90 -19.91 -5.18 9.87
CA ARG A 90 -20.34 -6.32 9.04
C ARG A 90 -21.46 -5.94 8.08
N LYS A 91 -22.35 -5.03 8.49
CA LYS A 91 -23.57 -4.65 7.78
C LYS A 91 -23.45 -3.36 6.96
N SER A 92 -22.41 -2.55 7.19
CA SER A 92 -22.24 -1.27 6.49
C SER A 92 -20.83 -1.11 5.93
N LYS A 93 -20.67 -0.14 5.02
CA LYS A 93 -19.36 0.20 4.46
C LYS A 93 -18.42 0.69 5.57
N LYS A 94 -17.15 0.35 5.44
CA LYS A 94 -16.05 0.91 6.22
C LYS A 94 -16.07 2.43 6.17
N GLU A 95 -15.79 3.05 7.31
CA GLU A 95 -15.66 4.49 7.45
C GLU A 95 -14.25 4.82 7.92
N ILE A 96 -13.63 5.82 7.30
CA ILE A 96 -12.31 6.32 7.65
C ILE A 96 -12.44 7.81 7.93
N ARG A 97 -11.82 8.28 9.01
CA ARG A 97 -11.80 9.70 9.38
C ARG A 97 -10.38 10.18 9.67
N ILE A 98 -10.10 11.41 9.27
CA ILE A 98 -8.94 12.20 9.68
C ILE A 98 -9.49 13.46 10.37
N ASP A 99 -9.07 13.73 11.59
CA ASP A 99 -9.53 14.86 12.41
C ASP A 99 -11.06 14.96 12.46
N LEU A 100 -11.71 13.82 12.75
CA LEU A 100 -13.16 13.63 12.80
C LEU A 100 -13.91 13.80 11.46
N LYS A 101 -13.25 14.28 10.40
CA LYS A 101 -13.82 14.41 9.06
C LYS A 101 -13.74 13.08 8.32
N ARG A 102 -14.86 12.64 7.77
CA ARG A 102 -14.91 11.45 6.92
C ARG A 102 -14.18 11.69 5.61
N ILE A 103 -13.26 10.78 5.26
CA ILE A 103 -12.59 10.76 3.97
C ILE A 103 -13.22 9.71 3.06
N HIS A 104 -13.18 9.97 1.75
CA HIS A 104 -13.72 9.08 0.73
C HIS A 104 -12.62 8.38 -0.06
N ASP A 105 -11.40 8.94 -0.05
CA ASP A 105 -10.25 8.38 -0.72
C ASP A 105 -9.15 8.00 0.26
N ARG A 106 -8.72 6.74 0.22
CA ARG A 106 -7.59 6.24 1.03
C ARG A 106 -6.26 6.91 0.66
N LYS A 107 -6.17 7.56 -0.50
CA LYS A 107 -5.02 8.38 -0.91
C LYS A 107 -4.69 9.43 0.17
N GLU A 108 -5.71 10.02 0.80
CA GLU A 108 -5.54 11.01 1.87
C GLU A 108 -4.79 10.42 3.08
N LEU A 109 -4.91 9.12 3.37
CA LEU A 109 -4.11 8.49 4.44
C LEU A 109 -2.63 8.41 4.06
N ILE A 110 -2.33 8.00 2.83
CA ILE A 110 -0.96 7.81 2.35
C ILE A 110 -0.22 9.15 2.30
N GLU A 111 -0.93 10.21 1.91
CA GLU A 111 -0.41 11.58 1.89
C GLU A 111 -0.06 12.10 3.30
N ASN A 112 -0.83 11.71 4.32
CA ASN A 112 -0.64 12.19 5.69
C ASN A 112 0.22 11.26 6.57
N ILE A 113 0.33 9.97 6.23
CA ILE A 113 0.88 8.92 7.10
C ILE A 113 1.75 7.96 6.27
N PRO A 114 3.02 8.32 6.00
CA PRO A 114 3.93 7.38 5.36
C PRO A 114 4.24 6.23 6.31
N CYS A 115 4.20 5.00 5.79
CA CYS A 115 4.40 3.79 6.57
C CYS A 115 5.07 2.73 5.70
N ILE A 116 6.03 2.01 6.27
CA ILE A 116 6.68 0.86 5.64
C ILE A 116 6.50 -0.31 6.59
N ILE A 117 6.02 -1.43 6.06
CA ILE A 117 5.94 -2.69 6.79
C ILE A 117 7.01 -3.62 6.24
N PHE A 118 7.72 -4.28 7.15
CA PHE A 118 8.57 -5.43 6.83
C PHE A 118 7.84 -6.67 7.34
N SER A 119 7.55 -7.60 6.44
CA SER A 119 6.85 -8.82 6.79
C SER A 119 7.46 -10.05 6.11
N PRO A 120 7.28 -11.26 6.66
CA PRO A 120 7.78 -12.48 6.03
C PRO A 120 7.27 -12.68 4.60
N GLU A 121 6.09 -12.13 4.28
CA GLU A 121 5.50 -12.16 2.93
C GLU A 121 6.33 -11.38 1.90
N ASP A 122 7.22 -10.48 2.31
CA ASP A 122 8.11 -9.73 1.42
C ASP A 122 9.07 -10.64 0.64
N LEU A 123 9.35 -11.85 1.12
CA LEU A 123 10.10 -12.86 0.36
C LEU A 123 9.44 -13.23 -0.98
N SER A 124 8.12 -13.02 -1.09
CA SER A 124 7.39 -13.21 -2.35
C SER A 124 7.77 -12.20 -3.43
N PHE A 125 8.42 -11.09 -3.09
CA PHE A 125 9.04 -10.20 -4.08
C PHE A 125 10.10 -10.94 -4.90
N ILE A 126 10.96 -11.71 -4.21
CA ILE A 126 12.07 -12.45 -4.81
C ILE A 126 11.55 -13.72 -5.49
N LYS A 127 10.87 -14.59 -4.72
CA LYS A 127 10.51 -15.94 -5.16
C LYS A 127 9.12 -16.04 -5.82
N GLY A 128 8.32 -14.98 -5.75
CA GLY A 128 6.94 -15.00 -6.21
C GLY A 128 6.76 -14.65 -7.68
N PRO A 129 5.49 -14.63 -8.13
CA PRO A 129 5.15 -14.31 -9.51
C PRO A 129 5.46 -12.83 -9.85
N PRO A 130 5.53 -12.47 -11.14
CA PRO A 130 5.80 -11.10 -11.58
C PRO A 130 4.86 -10.04 -10.99
N GLU A 131 3.64 -10.43 -10.62
CA GLU A 131 2.68 -9.55 -9.96
C GLU A 131 3.17 -9.01 -8.62
N ARG A 132 3.92 -9.80 -7.85
CA ARG A 132 4.49 -9.37 -6.56
C ARG A 132 5.56 -8.30 -6.75
N ARG A 133 6.45 -8.46 -7.74
CA ARG A 133 7.43 -7.44 -8.13
C ARG A 133 6.77 -6.16 -8.63
N ARG A 134 5.75 -6.27 -9.49
CA ARG A 134 4.96 -5.12 -9.94
C ARG A 134 4.26 -4.43 -8.76
N TRP A 135 3.70 -5.18 -7.83
CA TRP A 135 3.05 -4.64 -6.65
C TRP A 135 4.04 -3.85 -5.79
N PHE A 136 5.22 -4.41 -5.51
CA PHE A 136 6.28 -3.75 -4.74
C PHE A 136 6.63 -2.38 -5.35
N PHE A 137 7.06 -2.34 -6.62
CA PHE A 137 7.43 -1.07 -7.25
C PHE A 137 6.24 -0.09 -7.40
N ASN A 138 5.02 -0.60 -7.57
CA ASN A 138 3.85 0.27 -7.56
C ASN A 138 3.59 0.88 -6.17
N GLN A 139 3.78 0.12 -5.09
CA GLN A 139 3.67 0.64 -3.72
C GLN A 139 4.77 1.68 -3.45
N THR A 140 6.03 1.38 -3.80
CA THR A 140 7.14 2.32 -3.68
C THR A 140 6.88 3.62 -4.44
N LEU A 141 6.44 3.52 -5.70
CA LEU A 141 6.05 4.69 -6.49
C LEU A 141 4.89 5.47 -5.88
N SER A 142 3.91 4.80 -5.28
CA SER A 142 2.75 5.47 -4.65
C SER A 142 3.14 6.22 -3.37
N LEU A 143 4.17 5.76 -2.66
CA LEU A 143 4.73 6.43 -1.49
C LEU A 143 5.61 7.62 -1.87
N PHE A 144 6.30 7.55 -3.01
CA PHE A 144 7.16 8.61 -3.53
C PHE A 144 6.38 9.70 -4.29
N ASP A 145 5.42 9.28 -5.11
CA ASP A 145 4.59 10.12 -5.96
C ASP A 145 3.12 9.73 -5.80
N ILE A 146 2.39 10.52 -5.00
CA ILE A 146 0.99 10.26 -4.69
C ILE A 146 0.09 10.30 -5.95
N THR A 147 0.50 11.02 -7.01
CA THR A 147 -0.27 11.10 -8.27
C THR A 147 -0.26 9.77 -9.02
N PHE A 148 0.73 8.92 -8.77
CA PHE A 148 0.83 7.59 -9.36
C PHE A 148 -0.36 6.70 -8.98
N ILE A 149 -0.98 6.92 -7.83
CA ILE A 149 -2.19 6.21 -7.40
C ILE A 149 -3.33 6.46 -8.38
N ASP A 150 -3.54 7.71 -8.79
CA ASP A 150 -4.61 8.08 -9.71
C ASP A 150 -4.32 7.57 -11.13
N LEU A 151 -3.05 7.68 -11.57
CA LEU A 151 -2.59 7.11 -12.84
C LEU A 151 -2.89 5.60 -12.92
N LEU A 152 -2.59 4.84 -11.85
CA LEU A 152 -2.90 3.40 -11.79
C LEU A 152 -4.40 3.11 -11.78
N ARG A 153 -5.21 3.93 -11.11
CA ARG A 153 -6.67 3.77 -11.06
C ARG A 153 -7.29 4.01 -12.42
N ASP A 154 -6.87 5.06 -13.11
CA ASP A 154 -7.34 5.38 -14.45
C ASP A 154 -6.93 4.30 -15.45
N TYR A 155 -5.68 3.82 -15.40
CA TYR A 155 -5.22 2.71 -16.23
C TYR A 155 -6.10 1.46 -16.03
N LYS A 156 -6.37 1.08 -14.78
CA LYS A 156 -7.23 -0.07 -14.46
C LYS A 156 -8.68 0.14 -14.93
N ARG A 157 -9.22 1.35 -14.82
CA ARG A 157 -10.58 1.67 -15.27
C ARG A 157 -10.69 1.52 -16.79
N VAL A 158 -9.76 2.12 -17.54
CA VAL A 158 -9.69 2.05 -19.01
C VAL A 158 -9.51 0.59 -19.47
N LEU A 159 -8.60 -0.15 -18.85
CA LEU A 159 -8.38 -1.57 -19.14
C LEU A 159 -9.65 -2.40 -18.91
N LYS A 160 -10.37 -2.16 -17.82
CA LYS A 160 -11.63 -2.86 -17.52
C LYS A 160 -12.69 -2.57 -18.57
N SER A 161 -12.89 -1.30 -18.94
CA SER A 161 -13.85 -0.91 -19.98
C SER A 161 -13.51 -1.53 -21.33
N ARG A 162 -12.23 -1.50 -21.73
CA ARG A 162 -11.74 -2.16 -22.95
C ARG A 162 -12.04 -3.66 -22.95
N ASN A 163 -11.78 -4.34 -21.84
CA ASN A 163 -12.04 -5.78 -21.71
C ASN A 163 -13.54 -6.12 -21.79
N ILE A 164 -14.43 -5.22 -21.35
CA ILE A 164 -15.87 -5.39 -21.51
C ILE A 164 -16.27 -5.26 -22.99
N LEU A 165 -15.77 -4.25 -23.69
CA LEU A 165 -16.04 -4.04 -25.12
C LEU A 165 -15.57 -5.21 -25.98
N LEU A 166 -14.39 -5.76 -25.67
CA LEU A 166 -13.86 -6.97 -26.32
C LEU A 166 -14.82 -8.16 -26.17
N LYS A 167 -15.33 -8.38 -24.95
CA LYS A 167 -16.30 -9.47 -24.69
C LYS A 167 -17.62 -9.26 -25.44
N GLN A 168 -18.05 -8.00 -25.58
CA GLN A 168 -19.26 -7.62 -26.31
C GLN A 168 -19.07 -7.59 -27.84
N LYS A 169 -17.85 -7.81 -28.35
CA LYS A 169 -17.48 -7.65 -29.76
C LYS A 169 -17.84 -6.27 -30.34
N ASN A 170 -18.00 -5.26 -29.49
CA ASN A 170 -18.31 -3.90 -29.91
C ASN A 170 -17.02 -3.15 -30.23
N LYS A 171 -16.76 -2.95 -31.52
CA LYS A 171 -15.55 -2.30 -32.01
C LYS A 171 -15.63 -0.76 -32.03
N GLY A 172 -16.82 -0.17 -31.89
CA GLY A 172 -17.03 1.26 -32.16
C GLY A 172 -16.27 2.23 -31.27
N LEU A 173 -15.89 1.81 -30.06
CA LEU A 173 -15.09 2.62 -29.13
C LEU A 173 -13.69 2.04 -28.89
N PHE A 174 -13.31 0.98 -29.60
CA PHE A 174 -12.13 0.20 -29.28
C PHE A 174 -10.83 1.02 -29.41
N ASP A 175 -10.71 1.82 -30.47
CA ASP A 175 -9.53 2.63 -30.75
C ASP A 175 -9.33 3.74 -29.72
N ILE A 176 -10.42 4.41 -29.32
CA ILE A 176 -10.39 5.44 -28.26
C ILE A 176 -9.86 4.85 -26.94
N TYR A 177 -10.31 3.65 -26.57
CA TYR A 177 -9.82 2.98 -25.36
C TYR A 177 -8.38 2.46 -25.53
N ASN A 178 -7.96 2.07 -26.74
CA ASN A 178 -6.58 1.67 -27.01
C ASN A 178 -5.62 2.84 -26.87
N ASP A 179 -5.92 3.99 -27.47
CA ASP A 179 -5.09 5.19 -27.39
C ASP A 179 -4.94 5.64 -25.94
N LYS A 180 -6.06 5.71 -25.21
CA LYS A 180 -6.03 6.07 -23.79
C LYS A 180 -5.24 5.06 -22.95
N LEU A 181 -5.36 3.76 -23.23
CA LEU A 181 -4.62 2.73 -22.52
C LEU A 181 -3.12 2.81 -22.82
N ALA A 182 -2.74 3.10 -24.07
CA ALA A 182 -1.36 3.27 -24.51
C ALA A 182 -0.73 4.47 -23.80
N HIS A 183 -1.38 5.65 -23.83
CA HIS A 183 -0.88 6.84 -23.13
C HIS A 183 -0.67 6.59 -21.62
N LEU A 184 -1.67 6.03 -20.94
CA LEU A 184 -1.54 5.73 -19.50
C LEU A 184 -0.46 4.66 -19.23
N GLY A 185 -0.39 3.64 -20.08
CA GLY A 185 0.57 2.54 -19.97
C GLY A 185 2.01 2.99 -20.14
N LEU A 186 2.28 3.85 -21.12
CA LEU A 186 3.60 4.43 -21.37
C LEU A 186 4.04 5.33 -20.22
N THR A 187 3.16 6.18 -19.69
CA THR A 187 3.47 7.00 -18.51
C THR A 187 3.81 6.14 -17.28
N ILE A 188 3.07 5.05 -17.05
CA ILE A 188 3.39 4.09 -15.98
C ILE A 188 4.75 3.43 -16.22
N GLN A 189 5.05 3.06 -17.47
CA GLN A 189 6.30 2.44 -17.85
C GLN A 189 7.49 3.37 -17.56
N SER A 190 7.45 4.62 -18.02
CA SER A 190 8.53 5.59 -17.78
C SER A 190 8.75 5.84 -16.29
N LYS A 191 7.68 5.96 -15.49
CA LYS A 191 7.81 6.10 -14.02
C LYS A 191 8.44 4.85 -13.37
N ARG A 192 8.14 3.65 -13.88
CA ARG A 192 8.76 2.40 -13.40
C ARG A 192 10.22 2.28 -13.79
N GLU A 193 10.58 2.67 -15.00
CA GLU A 193 11.99 2.72 -15.44
C GLU A 193 12.81 3.62 -14.51
N LEU A 194 12.30 4.82 -14.23
CA LEU A 194 12.96 5.78 -13.35
C LEU A 194 13.16 5.23 -11.93
N ILE A 195 12.10 4.72 -11.28
CA ILE A 195 12.22 4.24 -9.88
C ILE A 195 13.12 3.01 -9.77
N ILE A 196 13.17 2.14 -10.80
CA ILE A 196 14.05 0.96 -10.80
C ILE A 196 15.50 1.41 -10.93
N GLY A 197 15.78 2.43 -11.76
CA GLY A 197 17.08 3.07 -11.82
C GLY A 197 17.51 3.63 -10.46
N GLU A 198 16.65 4.41 -9.80
CA GLU A 198 16.93 4.95 -8.46
C GLU A 198 17.11 3.84 -7.41
N PHE A 199 16.33 2.76 -7.50
CA PHE A 199 16.47 1.60 -6.63
C PHE A 199 17.85 0.95 -6.77
N ASN A 200 18.29 0.68 -8.01
CA ASN A 200 19.58 0.06 -8.28
C ASN A 200 20.77 0.88 -7.77
N ARG A 201 20.67 2.23 -7.73
CA ARG A 201 21.72 3.11 -7.19
C ARG A 201 22.04 2.86 -5.72
N THR A 202 21.05 2.46 -4.92
CA THR A 202 21.21 2.30 -3.47
C THR A 202 21.24 0.82 -3.05
N PHE A 203 20.54 -0.03 -3.79
CA PHE A 203 20.33 -1.42 -3.45
C PHE A 203 21.63 -2.23 -3.36
N LEU A 204 22.54 -2.08 -4.32
CA LEU A 204 23.78 -2.88 -4.35
C LEU A 204 24.65 -2.63 -3.11
N ALA A 205 24.82 -1.36 -2.72
CA ALA A 205 25.62 -1.01 -1.54
C ALA A 205 25.03 -1.59 -0.25
N ILE A 206 23.70 -1.53 -0.10
CA ILE A 206 22.98 -2.09 1.06
C ILE A 206 23.09 -3.62 1.07
N PHE A 207 22.92 -4.26 -0.09
CA PHE A 207 23.00 -5.71 -0.22
C PHE A 207 24.39 -6.24 0.14
N LYS A 208 25.46 -5.63 -0.40
CA LYS A 208 26.84 -6.02 -0.08
C LYS A 208 27.14 -5.87 1.40
N LYS A 209 26.68 -4.78 2.02
CA LYS A 209 26.86 -4.53 3.47
C LYS A 209 26.19 -5.59 4.35
N ILE A 210 25.03 -6.10 3.96
CA ILE A 210 24.26 -7.08 4.77
C ILE A 210 24.70 -8.52 4.48
N SER A 211 24.91 -8.87 3.21
CA SER A 211 25.22 -10.25 2.80
C SER A 211 26.69 -10.63 2.94
N GLY A 212 27.61 -9.64 2.86
CA GLY A 212 29.04 -9.89 2.76
C GLY A 212 29.48 -10.48 1.41
N LEU A 213 28.55 -10.62 0.44
CA LEU A 213 28.85 -11.12 -0.89
C LEU A 213 29.33 -9.98 -1.79
N GLU A 214 30.32 -10.26 -2.63
CA GLU A 214 30.85 -9.28 -3.60
C GLU A 214 30.11 -9.28 -4.94
N GLU A 215 29.09 -10.13 -5.08
CA GLU A 215 28.32 -10.29 -6.30
C GLU A 215 27.73 -8.96 -6.79
N ASN A 216 27.81 -8.75 -8.11
CA ASN A 216 27.14 -7.64 -8.76
C ASN A 216 25.69 -8.05 -9.03
N LEU A 217 24.77 -7.36 -8.38
CA LEU A 217 23.35 -7.66 -8.44
C LEU A 217 22.58 -6.43 -8.92
N GLU A 218 21.76 -6.62 -9.95
CA GLU A 218 20.97 -5.56 -10.58
C GLU A 218 19.52 -6.03 -10.78
N ILE A 219 18.56 -5.13 -10.57
CA ILE A 219 17.18 -5.35 -10.98
C ILE A 219 16.97 -4.75 -12.37
N VAL A 220 16.76 -5.62 -13.36
CA VAL A 220 16.47 -5.21 -14.74
C VAL A 220 14.96 -5.13 -14.94
N TYR A 221 14.47 -3.99 -15.41
CA TYR A 221 13.07 -3.82 -15.78
C TYR A 221 12.81 -4.39 -17.17
N ASN A 222 11.86 -5.33 -17.28
CA ASN A 222 11.38 -5.84 -18.56
C ASN A 222 9.99 -5.22 -18.86
N PRO A 223 9.93 -4.14 -19.66
CA PRO A 223 8.68 -3.44 -19.97
C PRO A 223 7.76 -4.24 -20.90
N SER A 224 6.48 -3.85 -20.93
CA SER A 224 5.52 -4.41 -21.90
C SER A 224 5.84 -3.96 -23.33
N TRP A 225 6.33 -2.73 -23.52
CA TRP A 225 6.70 -2.16 -24.81
C TRP A 225 8.21 -1.88 -24.82
N LYS A 226 8.96 -2.68 -25.60
CA LYS A 226 10.43 -2.67 -25.60
C LYS A 226 11.05 -1.49 -26.36
N GLU A 227 10.40 -1.02 -27.42
CA GLU A 227 11.00 -0.10 -28.41
C GLU A 227 10.71 1.39 -28.13
N TRP A 228 9.98 1.72 -27.05
CA TRP A 228 9.51 3.10 -26.82
C TRP A 228 10.51 3.98 -26.05
N SER A 229 11.48 3.38 -25.34
CA SER A 229 12.41 4.09 -24.44
C SER A 229 13.41 5.01 -25.15
N GLN A 230 13.48 5.03 -26.49
CA GLN A 230 14.46 5.82 -27.24
C GLN A 230 13.95 7.17 -27.80
N LYS A 231 12.65 7.50 -27.69
CA LYS A 231 12.09 8.70 -28.36
C LYS A 231 11.75 9.90 -27.46
N MET A 232 12.13 9.90 -26.18
CA MET A 232 11.87 11.03 -25.26
C MET A 232 13.03 11.34 -24.31
N MET A 233 14.27 11.27 -24.82
CA MET A 233 15.36 12.15 -24.40
C MET A 233 15.69 13.05 -25.58
#